data_AF-A0A534ET19-F1
#
_entry.id   AF-A0A534ET19-F1
#
_cell.length_a   1.000
_cell.length_b   1.000
_cell.length_c   1.000
_cell.angle_alpha   90.00
_cell.angle_beta   90.00
_cell.angle_gamma   90.00
#
_symmetry.space_group_name_H-M   'P 1'
#
loop_
_entity.id
_entity.type
_entity.pdbx_description
1 polymer ?
#
loop_
_entity_poly.entity_id
_entity_poly.type
_entity_poly.pdbx_seq_one_letter_code
_entity_poly.pdbx_strand_id
1 'polypeptide(L)' 'MTWTWFHRLASPPYIYTLAARLTPWFAWPAGLLIVAGLWGGLVLAPPDYQQGDGFRIIY' A
#
# COMPACT_ATOMS: atom_id res chain seq x y z
N MET A 1 -4.76 35.87 8.38
CA MET A 1 -4.38 34.83 7.41
C MET A 1 -4.72 33.48 8.00
N THR A 2 -5.91 32.94 7.70
CA THR A 2 -6.47 31.79 8.41
C THR A 2 -5.96 30.46 7.85
N TRP A 3 -4.69 30.16 8.15
CA TRP A 3 -4.10 28.82 8.04
C TRP A 3 -4.65 27.84 9.09
N THR A 4 -5.81 28.14 9.68
CA THR A 4 -6.38 27.43 10.83
C THR A 4 -6.68 25.97 10.52
N TRP A 5 -7.04 25.64 9.28
CA TRP A 5 -7.23 24.25 8.86
C TRP A 5 -5.92 23.45 8.95
N PHE A 6 -4.80 24.03 8.49
CA PHE A 6 -3.47 23.41 8.53
C PHE A 6 -2.94 23.33 9.97
N HIS A 7 -3.12 24.39 10.76
CA HIS A 7 -2.71 24.40 12.17
C HIS A 7 -3.48 23.38 13.02
N ARG A 8 -4.75 23.11 12.71
CA ARG A 8 -5.53 22.08 13.40
C ARG A 8 -4.95 20.68 13.21
N LEU A 9 -4.37 20.39 12.05
CA LEU A 9 -3.72 19.11 11.77
C LEU A 9 -2.46 18.86 12.62
N ALA A 10 -1.91 19.89 13.29
CA ALA A 10 -0.83 19.70 14.25
C ALA A 10 -1.31 19.09 15.59
N SER A 11 -2.62 19.06 15.84
CA SER A 11 -3.19 18.49 17.07
C SER A 11 -3.67 17.05 16.87
N PRO A 12 -3.38 16.12 17.83
CA PRO A 12 -3.70 14.70 17.68
C PRO A 12 -5.15 14.36 17.31
N PRO A 13 -6.19 14.98 17.90
CA PRO A 13 -7.57 14.61 17.60
C PRO A 13 -7.95 14.83 16.13
N TYR A 14 -7.49 15.92 15.53
CA TYR A 14 -7.83 16.28 14.16
C TYR A 14 -7.08 15.40 13.15
N ILE A 15 -5.78 15.17 13.37
CA ILE A 15 -4.99 14.34 12.47
C ILE A 15 -5.38 12.86 12.54
N TYR A 16 -5.70 12.33 13.72
CA TYR A 16 -6.17 10.94 13.84
C TYR A 16 -7.55 10.73 13.23
N THR A 17 -8.47 11.68 13.39
CA THR A 17 -9.78 11.62 12.71
C THR A 17 -9.62 11.64 11.19
N LEU A 18 -8.75 12.51 10.67
CA LEU A 18 -8.44 12.57 9.24
C LEU A 18 -7.78 11.27 8.78
N ALA A 19 -6.75 10.80 9.47
CA ALA A 19 -6.04 9.57 9.15
C ALA A 19 -7.00 8.38 9.10
N ALA A 20 -7.84 8.19 10.13
CA ALA A 20 -8.83 7.12 10.18
C ALA A 20 -9.84 7.19 9.03
N ARG A 21 -10.28 8.41 8.66
CA ARG A 21 -11.17 8.62 7.52
C ARG A 21 -10.50 8.27 6.19
N LEU A 22 -9.21 8.54 6.05
CA LEU A 22 -8.42 8.26 4.84
C LEU A 22 -7.91 6.82 4.79
N THR A 23 -7.76 6.13 5.93
CA THR A 23 -7.28 4.75 6.01
C THR A 23 -7.97 3.81 5.03
N PRO A 24 -9.30 3.70 4.96
CA PRO A 24 -9.93 2.78 4.01
C PRO A 24 -9.63 3.12 2.55
N TRP A 25 -9.51 4.41 2.22
CA TRP A 25 -9.21 4.87 0.86
C TRP A 25 -7.79 4.54 0.42
N PHE A 26 -6.85 4.42 1.35
CA PHE A 26 -5.49 3.94 1.05
C PHE A 26 -5.35 2.43 1.23
N ALA A 27 -6.07 1.83 2.18
CA ALA A 27 -5.99 0.40 2.48
C ALA A 27 -6.53 -0.46 1.34
N TRP A 28 -7.64 -0.08 0.72
CA TRP A 28 -8.20 -0.82 -0.42
C TRP A 28 -7.26 -0.89 -1.62
N PRO A 29 -6.78 0.23 -2.21
CA PRO A 29 -5.85 0.17 -3.32
C PRO A 29 -4.51 -0.47 -2.91
N ALA A 30 -4.03 -0.25 -1.68
CA ALA A 30 -2.82 -0.94 -1.20
C ALA A 30 -3.02 -2.46 -1.19
N GLY A 31 -4.14 -2.95 -0.66
CA GLY A 31 -4.47 -4.38 -0.67
C GLY A 31 -4.56 -4.95 -2.08
N LEU A 32 -5.22 -4.24 -3.01
CA LEU A 32 -5.31 -4.65 -4.41
C LEU A 32 -3.94 -4.71 -5.10
N LEU A 33 -3.08 -3.71 -4.87
CA LEU A 33 -1.73 -3.67 -5.43
C LEU A 33 -0.83 -4.77 -4.86
N ILE A 34 -0.95 -5.07 -3.56
CA ILE A 34 -0.25 -6.19 -2.93
C ILE A 34 -0.68 -7.51 -3.56
N VAL A 35 -1.99 -7.76 -3.69
CA VAL A 35 -2.50 -8.99 -4.31
C VAL A 35 -2.08 -9.10 -5.77
N ALA A 36 -2.15 -8.01 -6.53
CA ALA A 36 -1.71 -7.97 -7.92
C ALA A 36 -0.20 -8.25 -8.05
N GLY A 37 0.62 -7.67 -7.16
CA GLY A 37 2.07 -7.91 -7.11
C GLY A 37 2.39 -9.36 -6.76
N LEU A 38 1.73 -9.93 -5.75
CA LEU A 38 1.89 -11.33 -5.37
C LEU A 38 1.51 -12.28 -6.51
N TRP A 39 0.39 -12.02 -7.19
CA TRP A 39 -0.02 -12.82 -8.35
C TRP A 39 0.98 -12.68 -9.51
N GLY A 40 1.44 -11.46 -9.77
CA GLY A 40 2.46 -11.17 -10.77
C GLY A 40 3.77 -11.92 -10.53
N GLY A 41 4.31 -11.84 -9.32
CA GLY A 41 5.58 -12.47 -8.95
C GLY A 41 5.49 -13.98 -8.79
N LEU A 42 4.49 -14.47 -8.06
CA LEU A 42 4.42 -15.88 -7.66
C LEU A 42 3.76 -16.78 -8.72
N VAL A 43 2.96 -16.23 -9.63
CA VAL A 43 2.19 -17.03 -10.61
C VAL A 43 2.56 -16.69 -12.04
N LEU A 44 2.57 -15.41 -12.40
CA LEU A 44 2.76 -14.99 -13.79
C LEU A 44 4.22 -14.93 -14.23
N ALA A 45 5.16 -14.64 -13.32
CA ALA A 45 6.56 -14.54 -13.65
C ALA A 45 7.07 -15.84 -14.31
N PRO A 46 7.79 -15.77 -15.43
CA PRO A 46 8.29 -16.97 -16.09
C PRO A 46 9.31 -17.68 -15.17
N PRO A 47 9.39 -19.02 -15.22
CA PRO A 47 10.42 -19.75 -14.49
C PRO A 47 11.80 -19.36 -15.00
N ASP A 48 12.77 -19.28 -14.09
CA ASP A 48 14.17 -19.06 -14.44
C ASP A 48 14.79 -20.34 -15.04
N TYR A 49 15.80 -20.17 -15.89
CA TYR A 49 16.47 -21.28 -16.56
C TYR A 49 17.22 -22.21 -15.60
N GLN A 50 17.81 -21.68 -14.52
CA GLN A 50 18.57 -22.47 -13.55
C GLN A 50 17.74 -22.86 -12.32
N GLN A 51 16.87 -21.97 -11.86
CA GLN A 51 16.12 -22.13 -10.61
C GLN A 51 14.67 -22.59 -10.81
N GLY A 52 14.16 -22.60 -12.04
CA GLY A 52 12.77 -22.97 -12.33
C GLY A 52 11.78 -22.05 -11.63
N ASP A 53 10.69 -22.62 -11.09
CA ASP A 53 9.67 -21.87 -10.34
C ASP A 53 10.18 -21.30 -9.01
N GLY A 54 11.29 -21.83 -8.46
CA GLY A 54 11.84 -21.35 -7.19
C GLY A 54 12.28 -19.88 -7.23
N PHE A 55 12.65 -19.39 -8.42
CA PHE A 55 13.00 -17.99 -8.65
C PHE A 55 11.87 -17.01 -8.30
N ARG A 56 10.62 -17.45 -8.44
CA ARG A 56 9.43 -16.61 -8.20
C ARG A 56 9.31 -16.10 -6.77
N ILE A 57 9.90 -16.78 -5.79
CA ILE A 57 9.86 -16.42 -4.37
C ILE A 57 10.83 -15.26 -4.04
N ILE A 58 11.81 -14.99 -4.91
CA ILE A 58 12.81 -13.93 -4.71
C ILE A 58 12.21 -12.54 -5.05
N TYR A 59 11.15 -12.50 -5.85
CA TYR A 59 10.37 -11.29 -6.16
C TYR A 59 9.31 -11.02 -5.10
#